data_AF-D0IIG5-F1
#
_entry.id   AF-D0IIG5-F1
#
_cell.length_a   1.000
_cell.length_b   1.000
_cell.length_c   1.000
_cell.angle_alpha   90.00
_cell.angle_beta   90.00
_cell.angle_gamma   90.00
#
_symmetry.space_group_name_H-M   'P 1'
#
loop_
_entity.id
_entity.type
_entity.pdbx_description
1 polymer ?
#
loop_
_entity_poly.entity_id
_entity_poly.type
_entity_poly.pdbx_seq_one_letter_code
_entity_poly.pdbx_strand_id
1 'polypeptide(L)'
;MEDVRIGNMPKDKLINLYHSMETSELDALLVKSSGQELNRFLSHMSERNLNDLFSSQSPKSLNAIFERIPENRINKYLLLASEANIRKIVSSLSNEAKFRVLSSSSSSLRTKLLNTLPVKAREEWKRLINEETLLDRELSHITASRIDNSLEKEAIDRIRSLEQQAQLRQEQAEARIQQSEHKLSLIQQQIAQSEKQLHDQQIRAQKEHETLKKRENDLSTKLLQLKEEHEKQIQNRIDIKVPEYVSNALSALEAKETEYKTKAHDWSFNGNVALACAVVASLLALAYGAYEFSNTDKADISWLFFGYLMLKGLIVIGLFCAWAKHAYNQSNAYMHEALKRTERTHAISFGKLYLEIYGNDVSKEDMKSIFENWNMESQSAFKEIQQVDFQPQTLDKLKDIIGLMKTGESQKAK
;
A
#
# COMPACT_ATOMS: atom_id res chain seq x y z
N MET A 1 40.11 65.91 74.21
CA MET A 1 39.61 66.76 73.11
C MET A 1 39.54 65.88 71.89
N GLU A 2 38.32 65.58 71.44
CA GLU A 2 38.07 64.67 70.31
C GLU A 2 38.84 65.11 69.05
N ASP A 3 39.36 64.13 68.32
CA ASP A 3 40.19 64.29 67.13
C ASP A 3 39.30 64.74 65.95
N VAL A 4 38.94 66.02 65.95
CA VAL A 4 38.05 66.64 64.97
C VAL A 4 38.66 66.49 63.57
N ARG A 5 38.01 65.75 62.65
CA ARG A 5 38.40 65.66 61.23
C ARG A 5 37.32 66.22 60.31
N ILE A 6 37.74 67.03 59.34
CA ILE A 6 36.86 67.73 58.38
C ILE A 6 36.12 66.72 57.47
N GLY A 7 36.71 65.58 57.13
CA GLY A 7 36.14 64.60 56.20
C GLY A 7 34.78 64.01 56.60
N ASN A 8 34.50 63.92 57.90
CA ASN A 8 33.30 63.24 58.42
C ASN A 8 32.17 64.20 58.83
N MET A 9 32.31 65.51 58.61
CA MET A 9 31.31 66.48 59.06
C MET A 9 30.19 66.72 58.04
N PRO A 10 28.92 66.75 58.49
CA PRO A 10 27.79 67.18 57.65
C PRO A 10 27.93 68.66 57.26
N LYS A 11 27.37 69.00 56.09
CA LYS A 11 27.50 70.31 55.43
C LYS A 11 27.16 71.49 56.33
N ASP A 12 26.12 71.36 57.14
CA ASP A 12 25.63 72.43 58.03
C ASP A 12 26.57 72.69 59.22
N LYS A 13 27.34 71.68 59.64
CA LYS A 13 28.39 71.83 60.65
C LYS A 13 29.67 72.44 60.07
N LEU A 14 30.00 72.14 58.81
CA LEU A 14 31.18 72.68 58.12
C LEU A 14 31.11 74.21 57.94
N ILE A 15 29.93 74.76 57.66
CA ILE A 15 29.72 76.20 57.50
C ILE A 15 29.95 76.95 58.82
N ASN A 16 29.55 76.34 59.95
CA ASN A 16 29.65 76.93 61.27
C ASN A 16 31.00 76.69 61.97
N LEU A 17 31.84 75.81 61.42
CA LEU A 17 33.12 75.40 62.03
C LEU A 17 34.09 76.57 62.23
N TYR A 18 34.10 77.54 61.31
CA TYR A 18 34.89 78.76 61.45
C TYR A 18 34.41 79.67 62.60
N HIS A 19 33.11 79.68 62.89
CA HIS A 19 32.53 80.52 63.93
C HIS A 19 32.55 79.86 65.32
N SER A 20 32.72 78.54 65.39
CA SER A 20 32.65 77.77 66.64
C SER A 20 34.01 77.43 67.27
N MET A 21 35.13 77.62 66.57
CA MET A 21 36.48 77.25 67.05
C MET A 21 37.35 78.49 67.26
N GLU A 22 38.26 78.43 68.24
CA GLU A 22 39.29 79.47 68.39
C GLU A 22 40.32 79.41 67.24
N THR A 23 40.88 80.56 66.86
CA THR A 23 41.79 80.69 65.70
C THR A 23 43.01 79.75 65.79
N SER A 24 43.53 79.49 66.99
CA SER A 24 44.66 78.59 67.24
C SER A 24 44.32 77.11 67.00
N GLU A 25 43.10 76.70 67.36
CA GLU A 25 42.61 75.33 67.15
C GLU A 25 42.30 75.08 65.67
N LEU A 26 41.73 76.08 64.98
CA LEU A 26 41.46 76.02 63.55
C LEU A 26 42.75 75.93 62.72
N ASP A 27 43.79 76.67 63.09
CA ASP A 27 45.11 76.59 62.44
C ASP A 27 45.71 75.18 62.54
N ALA A 28 45.65 74.57 63.72
CA ALA A 28 46.14 73.20 63.93
C ALA A 28 45.35 72.17 63.09
N LEU A 29 44.04 72.37 62.94
CA LEU A 29 43.18 71.53 62.13
C LEU A 29 43.50 71.65 60.62
N LEU A 30 43.69 72.87 60.11
CA LEU A 30 43.99 73.12 58.71
C LEU A 30 45.33 72.53 58.30
N VAL A 31 46.35 72.63 59.14
CA VAL A 31 47.68 72.06 58.88
C VAL A 31 47.66 70.52 58.85
N LYS A 32 46.78 69.87 59.60
CA LYS A 32 46.65 68.39 59.60
C LYS A 32 45.74 67.86 58.50
N SER A 33 44.91 68.70 57.89
CA SER A 33 43.89 68.28 56.94
C SER A 33 44.45 67.91 55.57
N SER A 34 43.81 66.94 54.91
CA SER A 34 44.12 66.52 53.54
C SER A 34 43.60 67.50 52.48
N GLY A 35 44.13 67.44 51.26
CA GLY A 35 43.72 68.33 50.16
C GLY A 35 42.22 68.31 49.84
N GLN A 36 41.60 67.13 49.93
CA GLN A 36 40.15 66.97 49.69
C GLN A 36 39.32 67.56 50.82
N GLU A 37 39.76 67.39 52.06
CA GLU A 37 39.13 67.97 53.25
C GLU A 37 39.19 69.49 53.23
N LEU A 38 40.37 70.05 52.94
CA LEU A 38 40.57 71.49 52.79
C LEU A 38 39.70 72.08 51.69
N ASN A 39 39.63 71.42 50.54
CA ASN A 39 38.74 71.85 49.46
C ASN A 39 37.26 71.79 49.85
N ARG A 40 36.83 70.72 50.53
CA ARG A 40 35.45 70.57 51.01
C ARG A 40 35.10 71.65 52.04
N PHE A 41 36.04 72.02 52.90
CA PHE A 41 35.84 73.11 53.85
C PHE A 41 35.71 74.46 53.12
N LEU A 42 36.69 74.81 52.30
CA LEU A 42 36.73 76.10 51.61
C LEU A 42 35.61 76.28 50.57
N SER A 43 35.13 75.20 49.93
CA SER A 43 34.07 75.29 48.93
C SER A 43 32.71 75.74 49.48
N HIS A 44 32.49 75.62 50.79
CA HIS A 44 31.24 75.96 51.47
C HIS A 44 31.25 77.34 52.13
N MET A 45 32.38 78.05 52.07
CA MET A 45 32.51 79.39 52.63
C MET A 45 32.10 80.47 51.62
N SER A 46 31.44 81.51 52.12
CA SER A 46 31.17 82.73 51.35
C SER A 46 32.48 83.52 51.13
N GLU A 47 32.49 84.44 50.16
CA GLU A 47 33.64 85.32 49.89
C GLU A 47 34.08 86.13 51.13
N ARG A 48 33.11 86.59 51.94
CA ARG A 48 33.37 87.30 53.19
C ARG A 48 34.08 86.38 54.20
N ASN A 49 33.56 85.17 54.40
CA ASN A 49 34.12 84.21 55.36
C ASN A 49 35.49 83.69 54.92
N LEU A 50 35.73 83.51 53.62
CA LEU A 50 37.06 83.16 53.10
C LEU A 50 38.08 84.28 53.36
N ASN A 51 37.68 85.54 53.21
CA ASN A 51 38.54 86.66 53.49
C ASN A 51 38.85 86.83 54.98
N ASP A 52 37.86 86.61 55.83
CA ASP A 52 38.04 86.66 57.28
C ASP A 52 38.90 85.46 57.77
N LEU A 53 38.74 84.29 57.14
CA LEU A 53 39.60 83.14 57.37
C LEU A 53 41.06 83.48 56.99
N PHE A 54 41.33 83.90 55.75
CA PHE A 54 42.70 84.17 55.32
C PHE A 54 43.38 85.31 56.10
N SER A 55 42.60 86.29 56.56
CA SER A 55 43.13 87.38 57.39
C SER A 55 43.49 86.93 58.80
N SER A 56 42.76 85.97 59.38
CA SER A 56 42.97 85.48 60.75
C SER A 56 43.98 84.32 60.88
N GLN A 57 44.12 83.47 59.86
CA GLN A 57 44.99 82.27 59.96
C GLN A 57 46.50 82.58 59.90
N SER A 58 47.33 81.69 60.44
CA SER A 58 48.79 81.82 60.41
C SER A 58 49.43 81.47 59.05
N PRO A 59 50.65 81.94 58.76
CA PRO A 59 51.38 81.63 57.53
C PRO A 59 51.51 80.13 57.23
N LYS A 60 51.69 79.30 58.28
CA LYS A 60 51.83 77.85 58.14
C LYS A 60 50.55 77.19 57.65
N SER A 61 49.39 77.63 58.15
CA SER A 61 48.08 77.13 57.71
C SER A 61 47.76 77.55 56.28
N LEU A 62 48.09 78.81 55.92
CA LEU A 62 47.94 79.28 54.54
C LEU A 62 48.80 78.47 53.57
N ASN A 63 50.05 78.15 53.94
CA ASN A 63 50.89 77.28 53.13
C ASN A 63 50.28 75.88 52.96
N ALA A 64 49.86 75.24 54.05
CA ALA A 64 49.26 73.91 54.01
C ALA A 64 47.98 73.87 53.15
N ILE A 65 47.18 74.94 53.15
CA ILE A 65 46.01 75.08 52.27
C ILE A 65 46.43 75.00 50.81
N PHE A 66 47.26 75.95 50.35
CA PHE A 66 47.56 76.08 48.92
C PHE A 66 48.49 75.00 48.39
N GLU A 67 49.28 74.36 49.26
CA GLU A 67 50.10 73.20 48.91
C GLU A 67 49.25 71.94 48.65
N ARG A 68 48.06 71.81 49.26
CA ARG A 68 47.29 70.56 49.23
C ARG A 68 45.95 70.64 48.50
N ILE A 69 45.30 71.80 48.40
CA ILE A 69 44.02 71.92 47.67
C ILE A 69 44.18 71.53 46.20
N PRO A 70 43.13 71.05 45.51
CA PRO A 70 43.18 70.72 44.09
C PRO A 70 43.56 71.94 43.23
N GLU A 71 44.39 71.74 42.21
CA GLU A 71 44.94 72.81 41.36
C GLU A 71 43.85 73.62 40.66
N ASN A 72 42.81 72.96 40.16
CA ASN A 72 41.66 73.59 39.52
C ASN A 72 40.81 74.48 40.45
N ARG A 73 41.09 74.49 41.77
CA ARG A 73 40.39 75.32 42.77
C ARG A 73 41.23 76.48 43.28
N ILE A 74 42.55 76.42 43.12
CA ILE A 74 43.48 77.48 43.51
C ILE A 74 43.06 78.82 42.91
N ASN A 75 42.81 78.84 41.60
CA ASN A 75 42.40 80.05 40.88
C ASN A 75 41.10 80.64 41.46
N LYS A 76 40.12 79.80 41.80
CA LYS A 76 38.84 80.23 42.38
C LYS A 76 39.03 80.91 43.74
N TYR A 77 39.80 80.30 44.65
CA TYR A 77 39.96 80.84 46.00
C TYR A 77 40.81 82.11 46.03
N LEU A 78 41.82 82.22 45.16
CA LEU A 78 42.63 83.42 45.04
C LEU A 78 41.88 84.60 44.42
N LEU A 79 40.95 84.35 43.49
CA LEU A 79 40.10 85.40 42.93
C LEU A 79 39.14 86.01 43.97
N LEU A 80 38.68 85.21 44.92
CA LEU A 80 37.79 85.63 46.01
C LEU A 80 38.54 86.31 47.17
N ALA A 81 39.88 86.25 47.18
CA ALA A 81 40.68 86.87 48.22
C ALA A 81 40.90 88.37 47.97
N SER A 82 40.83 89.16 49.03
CA SER A 82 41.15 90.59 49.03
C SER A 82 42.64 90.80 48.76
N GLU A 83 43.01 91.98 48.26
CA GLU A 83 44.40 92.27 47.88
C GLU A 83 45.38 92.16 49.06
N ALA A 84 44.93 92.53 50.27
CA ALA A 84 45.71 92.37 51.50
C ALA A 84 45.93 90.89 51.86
N ASN A 85 44.90 90.06 51.71
CA ASN A 85 45.00 88.61 51.95
C ASN A 85 45.85 87.92 50.88
N ILE A 86 45.76 88.33 49.62
CA ILE A 86 46.63 87.84 48.55
C ILE A 86 48.10 88.08 48.91
N ARG A 87 48.46 89.30 49.36
CA ARG A 87 49.83 89.60 49.79
C ARG A 87 50.28 88.68 50.92
N LYS A 88 49.44 88.52 51.95
CA LYS A 88 49.72 87.66 53.10
C LYS A 88 49.86 86.18 52.72
N ILE A 89 48.99 85.68 51.84
CA ILE A 89 49.07 84.31 51.33
C ILE A 89 50.39 84.13 50.60
N VAL A 90 50.68 84.96 49.60
CA VAL A 90 51.86 84.78 48.75
C VAL A 90 53.17 84.90 49.55
N SER A 91 53.25 85.80 50.54
CA SER A 91 54.42 85.90 51.41
C SER A 91 54.59 84.70 52.35
N SER A 92 53.51 83.94 52.59
CA SER A 92 53.50 82.80 53.51
C SER A 92 53.79 81.45 52.82
N LEU A 93 53.80 81.40 51.48
CA LEU A 93 53.96 80.15 50.72
C LEU A 93 55.43 79.68 50.62
N SER A 94 55.62 78.35 50.62
CA SER A 94 56.88 77.68 50.25
C SER A 94 57.11 77.75 48.74
N ASN A 95 58.35 77.55 48.27
CA ASN A 95 58.66 77.64 46.84
C ASN A 95 57.87 76.62 45.97
N GLU A 96 57.57 75.45 46.53
CA GLU A 96 56.77 74.42 45.89
C GLU A 96 55.29 74.82 45.79
N ALA A 97 54.72 75.37 46.88
CA ALA A 97 53.37 75.90 46.87
C ALA A 97 53.22 77.13 45.96
N LYS A 98 54.25 77.98 45.86
CA LYS A 98 54.30 79.11 44.91
C LYS A 98 54.26 78.64 43.46
N PHE A 99 55.07 77.64 43.11
CA PHE A 99 55.11 77.05 41.77
C PHE A 99 53.74 76.49 41.37
N ARG A 100 53.14 75.72 42.28
CA ARG A 100 51.81 75.11 42.07
C ARG A 100 50.70 76.16 41.93
N VAL A 101 50.75 77.23 42.71
CA VAL A 101 49.80 78.34 42.59
C VAL A 101 49.93 79.06 41.25
N LEU A 102 51.15 79.19 40.72
CA LEU A 102 51.40 79.82 39.43
C LEU A 102 50.89 79.01 38.25
N SER A 103 51.26 77.73 38.19
CA SER A 103 50.89 76.84 37.07
C SER A 103 49.37 76.73 36.93
N SER A 104 48.66 76.66 38.06
CA SER A 104 47.20 76.53 38.12
C SER A 104 46.39 77.84 38.01
N SER A 105 47.04 79.01 38.15
CA SER A 105 46.36 80.31 38.03
C SER A 105 46.12 80.70 36.56
N SER A 106 45.02 81.40 36.27
CA SER A 106 44.78 81.94 34.93
C SER A 106 45.71 83.12 34.59
N SER A 107 45.88 83.42 33.30
CA SER A 107 46.73 84.53 32.83
C SER A 107 46.39 85.89 33.46
N SER A 108 45.12 86.16 33.78
CA SER A 108 44.69 87.40 34.44
C SER A 108 45.06 87.44 35.92
N LEU A 109 44.89 86.32 36.63
CA LEU A 109 45.25 86.20 38.04
C LEU A 109 46.78 86.20 38.24
N ARG A 110 47.55 85.54 37.37
CA ARG A 110 49.02 85.58 37.39
C ARG A 110 49.53 87.02 37.31
N THR A 111 48.98 87.84 36.42
CA THR A 111 49.34 89.27 36.31
C THR A 111 48.99 90.05 37.58
N LYS A 112 47.82 89.77 38.20
CA LYS A 112 47.41 90.39 39.47
C LYS A 112 48.32 89.99 40.64
N LEU A 113 48.73 88.73 40.72
CA LEU A 113 49.66 88.21 41.74
C LEU A 113 51.07 88.80 41.57
N LEU A 114 51.56 88.92 40.34
CA LEU A 114 52.87 89.53 40.06
C LEU A 114 52.91 91.02 40.45
N ASN A 115 51.79 91.73 40.33
CA ASN A 115 51.69 93.15 40.66
C ASN A 115 51.63 93.46 42.16
N THR A 116 51.17 92.53 42.99
CA THR A 116 51.08 92.70 44.46
C THR A 116 52.38 92.34 45.21
N LEU A 117 53.39 91.81 44.51
CA LEU A 117 54.67 91.38 45.07
C LEU A 117 55.77 92.45 44.98
N PRO A 118 56.73 92.49 45.94
CA PRO A 118 57.94 93.28 45.83
C PRO A 118 58.77 92.89 44.60
N VAL A 119 59.49 93.85 44.00
CA VAL A 119 60.20 93.70 42.71
C VAL A 119 61.12 92.47 42.65
N LYS A 120 61.83 92.14 43.74
CA LYS A 120 62.73 90.96 43.79
C LYS A 120 62.00 89.62 43.67
N ALA A 121 60.80 89.49 44.25
CA ALA A 121 60.03 88.25 44.17
C ALA A 121 59.42 88.02 42.78
N ARG A 122 59.17 89.10 42.02
CA ARG A 122 58.59 89.05 40.67
C ARG A 122 59.51 88.39 39.64
N GLU A 123 60.81 88.63 39.72
CA GLU A 123 61.81 88.06 38.81
C GLU A 123 61.99 86.55 39.04
N GLU A 124 62.02 86.12 40.31
CA GLU A 124 62.12 84.71 40.68
C GLU A 124 60.93 83.90 40.13
N TRP A 125 59.72 84.47 40.19
CA TRP A 125 58.49 83.83 39.72
C TRP A 125 58.42 83.73 38.19
N LYS A 126 59.01 84.66 37.44
CA LYS A 126 59.09 84.58 35.97
C LYS A 126 60.04 83.49 35.49
N ARG A 127 61.17 83.29 36.18
CA ARG A 127 62.16 82.27 35.81
C ARG A 127 61.55 80.86 35.86
N LEU A 128 60.82 80.55 36.93
CA LEU A 128 60.20 79.23 37.13
C LEU A 128 59.19 78.86 36.03
N ILE A 129 58.45 79.83 35.50
CA ILE A 129 57.46 79.59 34.44
C ILE A 129 58.13 79.21 33.10
N ASN A 130 59.27 79.81 32.77
CA ASN A 130 59.94 79.55 31.50
C ASN A 130 60.59 78.16 31.44
N GLU A 131 61.17 77.68 32.55
CA GLU A 131 61.82 76.36 32.62
C GLU A 131 60.82 75.21 32.37
N GLU A 132 59.59 75.31 32.88
CA GLU A 132 58.54 74.29 32.69
C GLU A 132 58.11 74.17 31.22
N THR A 133 57.91 75.31 30.55
CA THR A 133 57.46 75.31 29.14
C THR A 133 58.48 74.72 28.16
N LEU A 134 59.76 74.70 28.52
CA LEU A 134 60.82 74.08 27.71
C LEU A 134 60.81 72.56 27.85
N LEU A 135 60.65 72.04 29.06
CA LEU A 135 60.64 70.59 29.32
C LEU A 135 59.47 69.87 28.63
N ASP A 136 58.29 70.49 28.61
CA ASP A 136 57.09 69.90 28.00
C ASP A 136 57.21 69.80 26.46
N ARG A 137 57.90 70.76 25.84
CA ARG A 137 58.19 70.75 24.40
C ARG A 137 59.17 69.65 24.02
N GLU A 138 60.20 69.43 24.83
CA GLU A 138 61.18 68.37 24.56
C GLU A 138 60.57 66.97 24.71
N LEU A 139 59.73 66.76 25.73
CA LEU A 139 59.08 65.48 25.96
C LEU A 139 58.17 65.08 24.78
N SER A 140 57.32 66.02 24.33
CA SER A 140 56.36 65.76 23.24
C SER A 140 57.02 65.40 21.89
N HIS A 141 58.18 65.98 21.59
CA HIS A 141 58.91 65.70 20.34
C HIS A 141 59.53 64.29 20.32
N ILE A 142 60.01 63.81 21.47
CA ILE A 142 60.60 62.48 21.61
C ILE A 142 59.53 61.38 21.48
N THR A 143 58.33 61.59 22.03
CA THR A 143 57.25 60.60 21.96
C THR A 143 56.68 60.46 20.54
N ALA A 144 56.50 61.58 19.82
CA ALA A 144 55.95 61.56 18.47
C ALA A 144 56.85 60.80 17.47
N SER A 145 58.16 61.11 17.46
CA SER A 145 59.11 60.51 16.51
C SER A 145 59.32 59.00 16.69
N ARG A 146 59.14 58.48 17.91
CA ARG A 146 59.27 57.04 18.19
C ARG A 146 58.03 56.24 17.78
N ILE A 147 56.85 56.84 17.90
CA ILE A 147 55.57 56.21 17.55
C ILE A 147 55.46 56.04 16.03
N ASP A 148 55.76 57.08 15.25
CA ASP A 148 55.62 57.04 13.78
C ASP A 148 56.50 55.96 13.12
N ASN A 149 57.78 55.87 13.52
CA ASN A 149 58.69 54.85 12.97
C ASN A 149 58.30 53.41 13.34
N SER A 150 57.64 53.21 14.48
CA SER A 150 57.19 51.88 14.91
C SER A 150 55.90 51.45 14.20
N LEU A 151 54.97 52.38 13.98
CA LEU A 151 53.71 52.14 13.29
C LEU A 151 53.91 51.83 11.81
N GLU A 152 54.82 52.53 11.13
CA GLU A 152 55.07 52.30 9.71
C GLU A 152 55.68 50.91 9.46
N LYS A 153 56.63 50.50 10.30
CA LYS A 153 57.24 49.17 10.22
C LYS A 153 56.23 48.05 10.54
N GLU A 154 55.41 48.23 11.57
CA GLU A 154 54.35 47.27 11.92
C GLU A 154 53.29 47.16 10.80
N ALA A 155 52.91 48.29 10.19
CA ALA A 155 51.97 48.30 9.07
C ALA A 155 52.52 47.53 7.86
N ILE A 156 53.79 47.73 7.51
CA ILE A 156 54.44 47.01 6.39
C ILE A 156 54.52 45.51 6.67
N ASP A 157 54.93 45.09 7.86
CA ASP A 157 55.01 43.67 8.23
C ASP A 157 53.60 43.03 8.27
N ARG A 158 52.58 43.79 8.67
CA ARG A 158 51.19 43.34 8.66
C ARG A 158 50.63 43.21 7.24
N ILE A 159 50.94 44.14 6.34
CA ILE A 159 50.58 44.02 4.92
C ILE A 159 51.24 42.78 4.31
N ARG A 160 52.55 42.58 4.55
CA ARG A 160 53.28 41.42 4.03
C ARG A 160 52.72 40.10 4.54
N SER A 161 52.37 40.01 5.83
CA SER A 161 51.76 38.79 6.39
C SER A 161 50.34 38.56 5.87
N LEU A 162 49.54 39.62 5.64
CA LEU A 162 48.24 39.52 5.00
C LEU A 162 48.33 39.08 3.54
N GLU A 163 49.30 39.57 2.77
CA GLU A 163 49.57 39.11 1.40
C GLU A 163 49.96 37.63 1.36
N GLN A 164 50.87 37.20 2.22
CA GLN A 164 51.25 35.79 2.34
C GLN A 164 50.04 34.92 2.71
N GLN A 165 49.20 35.39 3.64
CA GLN A 165 47.99 34.68 4.02
C GLN A 165 46.94 34.64 2.88
N ALA A 166 46.88 35.69 2.06
CA ALA A 166 46.00 35.74 0.88
C ALA A 166 46.47 34.78 -0.21
N GLN A 167 47.78 34.73 -0.49
CA GLN A 167 48.39 33.78 -1.43
C GLN A 167 48.14 32.33 -0.99
N LEU A 168 48.39 32.00 0.27
CA LEU A 168 48.13 30.66 0.81
C LEU A 168 46.65 30.26 0.69
N ARG A 169 45.73 31.20 0.96
CA ARG A 169 44.29 30.98 0.77
C ARG A 169 43.94 30.76 -0.71
N GLN A 170 44.58 31.48 -1.62
CA GLN A 170 44.37 31.34 -3.05
C GLN A 170 44.86 29.97 -3.55
N GLU A 171 46.08 29.56 -3.18
CA GLU A 171 46.61 28.23 -3.51
C GLU A 171 45.72 27.10 -2.98
N GLN A 172 45.20 27.24 -1.75
CA GLN A 172 44.25 26.28 -1.20
C GLN A 172 42.90 26.26 -1.95
N ALA A 173 42.42 27.42 -2.39
CA ALA A 173 41.20 27.51 -3.17
C ALA A 173 41.39 26.85 -4.55
N GLU A 174 42.50 27.12 -5.23
CA GLU A 174 42.86 26.51 -6.51
C GLU A 174 43.00 24.98 -6.39
N ALA A 175 43.70 24.49 -5.35
CA ALA A 175 43.82 23.06 -5.08
C ALA A 175 42.44 22.40 -4.84
N ARG A 176 41.52 23.08 -4.13
CA ARG A 176 40.15 22.60 -3.93
C ARG A 176 39.35 22.57 -5.23
N ILE A 177 39.50 23.59 -6.08
CA ILE A 177 38.85 23.65 -7.39
C ILE A 177 39.33 22.48 -8.25
N GLN A 178 40.64 22.27 -8.38
CA GLN A 178 41.20 21.15 -9.15
C GLN A 178 40.73 19.79 -8.63
N GLN A 179 40.71 19.60 -7.30
CA GLN A 179 40.17 18.37 -6.71
C GLN A 179 38.67 18.19 -7.01
N SER A 180 37.90 19.28 -7.00
CA SER A 180 36.48 19.24 -7.32
C SER A 180 36.24 18.91 -8.80
N GLU A 181 37.03 19.50 -9.71
CA GLU A 181 36.98 19.23 -11.16
C GLU A 181 37.33 17.78 -11.47
N HIS A 182 38.37 17.24 -10.83
CA HIS A 182 38.72 15.84 -10.96
C HIS A 182 37.62 14.90 -10.43
N LYS A 183 36.97 15.25 -9.31
CA LYS A 183 35.82 14.45 -8.82
C LYS A 183 34.66 14.54 -9.80
N LEU A 184 34.40 15.71 -10.35
CA LEU A 184 33.30 15.95 -11.28
C LEU A 184 33.49 15.18 -12.59
N SER A 185 34.72 15.15 -13.13
CA SER A 185 35.04 14.36 -14.33
C SER A 185 34.88 12.86 -14.09
N LEU A 186 35.27 12.37 -12.91
CA LEU A 186 35.15 10.97 -12.53
C LEU A 186 33.67 10.56 -12.37
N ILE A 187 32.85 11.44 -11.77
CA ILE A 187 31.39 11.26 -11.67
C ILE A 187 30.76 11.27 -13.06
N GLN A 188 31.13 12.20 -13.95
CA GLN A 188 30.62 12.25 -15.32
C GLN A 188 30.96 10.97 -16.10
N GLN A 189 32.18 10.46 -15.95
CA GLN A 189 32.59 9.21 -16.57
C GLN A 189 31.78 8.01 -16.04
N GLN A 190 31.52 7.96 -14.74
CA GLN A 190 30.66 6.94 -14.14
C GLN A 190 29.21 7.02 -14.63
N ILE A 191 28.65 8.23 -14.76
CA ILE A 191 27.32 8.46 -15.32
C ILE A 191 27.26 7.99 -16.78
N ALA A 192 28.24 8.37 -17.61
CA ALA A 192 28.28 7.93 -19.00
C ALA A 192 28.39 6.40 -19.14
N GLN A 193 29.15 5.75 -18.25
CA GLN A 193 29.25 4.29 -18.22
C GLN A 193 27.94 3.63 -17.77
N SER A 194 27.27 4.17 -16.74
CA SER A 194 26.01 3.61 -16.24
C SER A 194 24.87 3.82 -17.24
N GLU A 195 24.81 4.97 -17.91
CA GLU A 195 23.86 5.24 -18.99
C GLU A 195 24.04 4.26 -20.15
N LYS A 196 25.29 3.98 -20.54
CA LYS A 196 25.58 2.98 -21.57
C LYS A 196 25.13 1.58 -21.15
N GLN A 197 25.41 1.16 -19.92
CA GLN A 197 24.97 -0.14 -19.40
C GLN A 197 23.45 -0.25 -19.36
N LEU A 198 22.76 0.82 -18.94
CA LEU A 198 21.30 0.87 -18.88
C LEU A 198 20.69 0.80 -20.29
N HIS A 199 21.28 1.52 -21.25
CA HIS A 199 20.87 1.44 -22.65
C HIS A 199 21.07 0.03 -23.25
N ASP A 200 22.23 -0.59 -22.99
CA ASP A 200 22.51 -1.96 -23.43
C ASP A 200 21.54 -2.97 -22.81
N GLN A 201 21.19 -2.81 -21.52
CA GLN A 201 20.18 -3.63 -20.85
C GLN A 201 18.79 -3.42 -21.46
N GLN A 202 18.40 -2.18 -21.75
CA GLN A 202 17.12 -1.86 -22.36
C GLN A 202 16.99 -2.48 -23.76
N ILE A 203 18.04 -2.43 -24.57
CA ILE A 203 18.08 -3.09 -25.89
C ILE A 203 17.94 -4.61 -25.73
N ARG A 204 18.63 -5.22 -24.76
CA ARG A 204 18.52 -6.67 -24.51
C ARG A 204 17.11 -7.05 -24.08
N ALA A 205 16.52 -6.30 -23.15
CA ALA A 205 15.15 -6.53 -22.70
C ALA A 205 14.13 -6.37 -23.84
N GLN A 206 14.31 -5.38 -24.72
CA GLN A 206 13.46 -5.22 -25.91
C GLN A 206 13.58 -6.39 -26.88
N LYS A 207 14.81 -6.84 -27.18
CA LYS A 207 15.04 -8.01 -28.03
C LYS A 207 14.42 -9.27 -27.43
N GLU A 208 14.59 -9.49 -26.13
CA GLU A 208 13.99 -10.63 -25.43
C GLU A 208 12.47 -10.56 -25.48
N HIS A 209 11.88 -9.39 -25.23
CA HIS A 209 10.44 -9.17 -25.33
C HIS A 209 9.89 -9.46 -26.73
N GLU A 210 10.58 -9.02 -27.79
CA GLU A 210 10.22 -9.35 -29.16
C GLU A 210 10.30 -10.86 -29.45
N THR A 211 11.32 -11.55 -28.93
CA THR A 211 11.43 -13.01 -29.09
C THR A 211 10.33 -13.77 -28.34
N LEU A 212 9.98 -13.32 -27.12
CA LEU A 212 8.90 -13.90 -26.33
C LEU A 212 7.55 -13.67 -27.02
N LYS A 213 7.29 -12.47 -27.52
CA LYS A 213 6.07 -12.15 -28.29
C LYS A 213 5.94 -13.01 -29.55
N LYS A 214 7.04 -13.25 -30.26
CA LYS A 214 7.05 -14.18 -31.41
C LYS A 214 6.72 -15.61 -31.00
N ARG A 215 7.28 -16.10 -29.89
CA ARG A 215 6.98 -17.44 -29.35
C ARG A 215 5.54 -17.55 -28.88
N GLU A 216 4.99 -16.53 -28.23
CA GLU A 216 3.61 -16.50 -27.78
C GLU A 216 2.64 -16.58 -28.97
N ASN A 217 2.91 -15.82 -30.03
CA ASN A 217 2.13 -15.90 -31.27
C ASN A 217 2.25 -17.28 -31.94
N ASP A 218 3.44 -17.87 -32.00
CA ASP A 218 3.66 -19.23 -32.52
C ASP A 218 2.92 -20.29 -31.67
N LEU A 219 2.96 -20.18 -30.35
CA LEU A 219 2.20 -21.04 -29.43
C LEU A 219 0.69 -20.87 -29.61
N SER A 220 0.20 -19.64 -29.75
CA SER A 220 -1.22 -19.34 -29.97
C SER A 220 -1.72 -19.95 -31.28
N THR A 221 -0.96 -19.78 -32.36
CA THR A 221 -1.30 -20.39 -33.66
C THR A 221 -1.28 -21.92 -33.61
N LYS A 222 -0.29 -22.53 -32.94
CA LYS A 222 -0.23 -23.98 -32.71
C LYS A 222 -1.39 -24.48 -31.87
N LEU A 223 -1.79 -23.76 -30.81
CA LEU A 223 -2.95 -24.11 -29.99
C LEU A 223 -4.23 -24.08 -30.81
N LEU A 224 -4.38 -23.07 -31.68
CA LEU A 224 -5.53 -22.95 -32.56
C LEU A 224 -5.57 -24.10 -33.58
N GLN A 225 -4.43 -24.44 -34.18
CA GLN A 225 -4.31 -25.60 -35.07
C GLN A 225 -4.60 -26.92 -34.36
N LEU A 226 -4.06 -27.14 -33.16
CA LEU A 226 -4.33 -28.34 -32.34
C LEU A 226 -5.80 -28.45 -31.98
N LYS A 227 -6.46 -27.33 -31.68
CA LYS A 227 -7.88 -27.29 -31.36
C LYS A 227 -8.72 -27.66 -32.59
N GLU A 228 -8.42 -27.06 -33.75
CA GLU A 228 -9.09 -27.40 -35.01
C GLU A 228 -8.84 -28.87 -35.42
N GLU A 229 -7.63 -29.39 -35.26
CA GLU A 229 -7.32 -30.80 -35.53
C GLU A 229 -8.10 -31.72 -34.60
N HIS A 230 -8.18 -31.39 -33.30
CA HIS A 230 -8.93 -32.18 -32.33
C HIS A 230 -10.44 -32.17 -32.63
N GLU A 231 -11.01 -31.02 -32.98
CA GLU A 231 -12.41 -30.90 -33.42
C GLU A 231 -12.65 -31.73 -34.68
N LYS A 232 -11.77 -31.66 -35.70
CA LYS A 232 -11.84 -32.50 -36.90
C LYS A 232 -11.72 -33.99 -36.59
N GLN A 233 -10.88 -34.39 -35.63
CA GLN A 233 -10.73 -35.80 -35.24
C GLN A 233 -11.97 -36.33 -34.52
N ILE A 234 -12.61 -35.51 -33.68
CA ILE A 234 -13.90 -35.85 -33.07
C ILE A 234 -14.95 -35.99 -34.16
N GLN A 235 -15.01 -35.04 -35.09
CA GLN A 235 -15.98 -35.04 -36.18
C GLN A 235 -15.86 -36.29 -37.06
N ASN A 236 -14.64 -36.61 -37.52
CA ASN A 236 -14.39 -37.82 -38.31
C ASN A 236 -14.76 -39.12 -37.58
N ARG A 237 -14.63 -39.16 -36.25
CA ARG A 237 -15.04 -40.34 -35.47
C ARG A 237 -16.55 -40.45 -35.35
N ILE A 238 -17.26 -39.34 -35.24
CA ILE A 238 -18.72 -39.29 -35.18
C ILE A 238 -19.30 -39.65 -36.54
N ASP A 239 -18.83 -39.00 -37.62
CA ASP A 239 -19.36 -39.15 -38.98
C ASP A 239 -19.23 -40.57 -39.53
N ILE A 240 -18.15 -41.28 -39.18
CA ILE A 240 -17.88 -42.60 -39.76
C ILE A 240 -18.35 -43.72 -38.83
N LYS A 241 -18.00 -43.69 -37.53
CA LYS A 241 -18.16 -44.87 -36.68
C LYS A 241 -19.56 -45.02 -36.09
N VAL A 242 -20.26 -43.91 -35.85
CA VAL A 242 -21.59 -43.97 -35.21
C VAL A 242 -22.64 -44.48 -36.20
N PRO A 243 -22.73 -43.97 -37.44
CA PRO A 243 -23.65 -44.52 -38.43
C PRO A 243 -23.38 -45.99 -38.76
N GLU A 244 -22.11 -46.40 -38.83
CA GLU A 244 -21.71 -47.80 -39.05
C GLU A 244 -22.17 -48.71 -37.90
N TYR A 245 -21.92 -48.31 -36.65
CA TYR A 245 -22.36 -49.08 -35.47
C TYR A 245 -23.89 -49.19 -35.41
N VAL A 246 -24.60 -48.09 -35.67
CA VAL A 246 -26.07 -48.06 -35.70
C VAL A 246 -26.60 -48.94 -36.83
N SER A 247 -25.97 -48.92 -38.01
CA SER A 247 -26.35 -49.78 -39.14
C SER A 247 -26.13 -51.27 -38.83
N ASN A 248 -25.03 -51.62 -38.16
CA ASN A 248 -24.78 -52.99 -37.73
C ASN A 248 -25.83 -53.45 -36.71
N ALA A 249 -26.19 -52.61 -35.75
CA ALA A 249 -27.28 -52.90 -34.81
C ALA A 249 -28.63 -53.08 -35.53
N LEU A 250 -28.95 -52.21 -36.50
CA LEU A 250 -30.17 -52.31 -37.30
C LEU A 250 -30.25 -53.64 -38.05
N SER A 251 -29.16 -54.04 -38.73
CA SER A 251 -29.10 -55.30 -39.47
C SER A 251 -29.28 -56.53 -38.56
N ALA A 252 -28.74 -56.49 -37.34
CA ALA A 252 -28.94 -57.54 -36.35
C ALA A 252 -30.39 -57.63 -35.86
N LEU A 253 -31.09 -56.49 -35.71
CA LEU A 253 -32.50 -56.46 -35.35
C LEU A 253 -33.38 -56.97 -36.51
N GLU A 254 -33.12 -56.56 -37.74
CA GLU A 254 -33.83 -57.01 -38.95
C GLU A 254 -33.66 -58.52 -39.19
N ALA A 255 -32.46 -59.05 -38.98
CA ALA A 255 -32.21 -60.50 -39.05
C ALA A 255 -33.04 -61.28 -38.03
N LYS A 256 -33.24 -60.73 -36.82
CA LYS A 256 -34.10 -61.36 -35.80
C LYS A 256 -35.58 -61.17 -36.06
N GLU A 257 -35.98 -60.03 -36.61
CA GLU A 257 -37.35 -59.79 -37.06
C GLU A 257 -37.77 -60.81 -38.13
N THR A 258 -36.93 -60.99 -39.15
CA THR A 258 -37.19 -61.98 -40.22
C THR A 258 -37.27 -63.40 -39.66
N GLU A 259 -36.38 -63.78 -38.75
CA GLU A 259 -36.44 -65.08 -38.05
C GLU A 259 -37.76 -65.28 -37.28
N TYR A 260 -38.28 -64.25 -36.61
CA TYR A 260 -39.56 -64.35 -35.91
C TYR A 260 -40.76 -64.35 -36.86
N LYS A 261 -40.73 -63.58 -37.95
CA LYS A 261 -41.78 -63.61 -38.98
C LYS A 261 -41.87 -64.97 -39.66
N THR A 262 -40.74 -65.60 -39.99
CA THR A 262 -40.73 -66.95 -40.59
C THR A 262 -41.29 -67.96 -39.62
N LYS A 263 -40.87 -67.94 -38.34
CA LYS A 263 -41.43 -68.82 -37.30
C LYS A 263 -42.93 -68.61 -37.11
N ALA A 264 -43.41 -67.38 -37.10
CA ALA A 264 -44.84 -67.08 -37.01
C ALA A 264 -45.60 -67.67 -38.20
N HIS A 265 -45.09 -67.49 -39.42
CA HIS A 265 -45.68 -68.04 -40.63
C HIS A 265 -45.73 -69.57 -40.59
N ASP A 266 -44.65 -70.24 -40.17
CA ASP A 266 -44.58 -71.70 -40.07
C ASP A 266 -45.61 -72.25 -39.06
N TRP A 267 -45.76 -71.60 -37.91
CA TRP A 267 -46.77 -71.96 -36.92
C TRP A 267 -48.20 -71.72 -37.43
N SER A 268 -48.44 -70.62 -38.15
CA SER A 268 -49.75 -70.34 -38.78
C SER A 268 -50.09 -71.37 -39.86
N PHE A 269 -49.11 -71.75 -40.69
CA PHE A 269 -49.25 -72.79 -41.69
C PHE A 269 -49.60 -74.14 -41.05
N ASN A 270 -48.88 -74.54 -40.00
CA ASN A 270 -49.18 -75.75 -39.24
C ASN A 270 -50.58 -75.72 -38.60
N GLY A 271 -51.04 -74.55 -38.15
CA GLY A 271 -52.41 -74.34 -37.66
C GLY A 271 -53.46 -74.56 -38.75
N ASN A 272 -53.23 -74.00 -39.94
CA ASN A 272 -54.10 -74.19 -41.11
C ASN A 272 -54.15 -75.66 -41.54
N VAL A 273 -53.01 -76.35 -41.56
CA VAL A 273 -52.93 -77.79 -41.87
C VAL A 273 -53.71 -78.61 -40.83
N ALA A 274 -53.53 -78.32 -39.53
CA ALA A 274 -54.27 -79.00 -38.47
C ALA A 274 -55.80 -78.81 -38.62
N LEU A 275 -56.25 -77.61 -39.00
CA LEU A 275 -57.66 -77.33 -39.23
C LEU A 275 -58.20 -78.05 -40.48
N ALA A 276 -57.42 -78.11 -41.56
CA ALA A 276 -57.77 -78.90 -42.73
C ALA A 276 -57.87 -80.40 -42.39
N CYS A 277 -56.93 -80.93 -41.60
CA CYS A 277 -56.99 -82.30 -41.08
C CYS A 277 -58.22 -82.53 -40.19
N ALA A 278 -58.64 -81.55 -39.38
CA ALA A 278 -59.86 -81.65 -38.57
C ALA A 278 -61.11 -81.80 -39.45
N VAL A 279 -61.21 -81.03 -40.53
CA VAL A 279 -62.32 -81.11 -41.49
C VAL A 279 -62.33 -82.47 -42.19
N VAL A 280 -61.17 -82.93 -42.69
CA VAL A 280 -61.05 -84.25 -43.33
C VAL A 280 -61.37 -85.37 -42.35
N ALA A 281 -60.86 -85.31 -41.11
CA ALA A 281 -61.17 -86.29 -40.07
C ALA A 281 -62.65 -86.31 -39.71
N SER A 282 -63.32 -85.15 -39.70
CA SER A 282 -64.77 -85.06 -39.49
C SER A 282 -65.55 -85.75 -40.61
N LEU A 283 -65.19 -85.49 -41.88
CA LEU A 283 -65.81 -86.15 -43.03
C LEU A 283 -65.58 -87.67 -43.03
N LEU A 284 -64.36 -88.11 -42.71
CA LEU A 284 -64.02 -89.53 -42.59
C LEU A 284 -64.76 -90.19 -41.42
N ALA A 285 -64.89 -89.51 -40.27
CA ALA A 285 -65.65 -90.02 -39.14
C ALA A 285 -67.14 -90.19 -39.48
N LEU A 286 -67.73 -89.26 -40.23
CA LEU A 286 -69.10 -89.37 -40.74
C LEU A 286 -69.25 -90.51 -41.74
N ALA A 287 -68.34 -90.65 -42.70
CA ALA A 287 -68.37 -91.73 -43.69
C ALA A 287 -68.19 -93.11 -43.03
N TYR A 288 -67.25 -93.22 -42.09
CA TYR A 288 -67.02 -94.43 -41.30
C TYR A 288 -68.23 -94.77 -40.41
N GLY A 289 -68.81 -93.77 -39.73
CA GLY A 289 -70.03 -93.96 -38.95
C GLY A 289 -71.21 -94.43 -39.79
N ALA A 290 -71.38 -93.90 -41.00
CA ALA A 290 -72.42 -94.33 -41.94
C ALA A 290 -72.20 -95.78 -42.45
N TYR A 291 -70.95 -96.16 -42.72
CA TYR A 291 -70.59 -97.52 -43.13
C TYR A 291 -70.78 -98.54 -42.00
N GLU A 292 -70.30 -98.24 -40.79
CA GLU A 292 -70.52 -99.08 -39.61
C GLU A 292 -72.02 -99.23 -39.32
N PHE A 293 -72.81 -98.17 -39.51
CA PHE A 293 -74.27 -98.25 -39.39
C PHE A 293 -74.93 -99.15 -40.45
N SER A 294 -74.44 -99.15 -41.70
CA SER A 294 -75.02 -99.98 -42.77
C SER A 294 -74.65 -101.47 -42.65
N ASN A 295 -73.52 -101.79 -42.03
CA ASN A 295 -73.02 -103.16 -41.90
C ASN A 295 -73.36 -103.84 -40.56
N THR A 296 -73.86 -103.09 -39.57
CA THR A 296 -74.22 -103.63 -38.26
C THR A 296 -75.65 -104.18 -38.26
N ASP A 297 -75.84 -105.37 -37.70
CA ASP A 297 -77.17 -105.99 -37.55
C ASP A 297 -78.09 -105.16 -36.65
N LYS A 298 -79.38 -105.08 -37.02
CA LYS A 298 -80.38 -104.23 -36.33
C LYS A 298 -80.52 -104.50 -34.82
N ALA A 299 -80.08 -105.67 -34.34
CA ALA A 299 -80.13 -106.04 -32.92
C ALA A 299 -79.04 -105.35 -32.07
N ASP A 300 -77.91 -104.96 -32.67
CA ASP A 300 -76.75 -104.38 -31.96
C ASP A 300 -76.71 -102.85 -32.01
N ILE A 301 -77.62 -102.22 -32.77
CA ILE A 301 -77.76 -100.77 -32.88
C ILE A 301 -78.45 -100.21 -31.62
N SER A 302 -77.68 -100.10 -30.54
CA SER A 302 -78.09 -99.43 -29.31
C SER A 302 -77.76 -97.94 -29.34
N TRP A 303 -78.50 -97.10 -28.60
CA TRP A 303 -78.17 -95.67 -28.42
C TRP A 303 -76.73 -95.45 -27.92
N LEU A 304 -76.19 -96.40 -27.15
CA LEU A 304 -74.80 -96.40 -26.68
C LEU A 304 -73.77 -96.54 -27.81
N PHE A 305 -74.09 -97.25 -28.90
CA PHE A 305 -73.21 -97.40 -30.06
C PHE A 305 -73.04 -96.07 -30.80
N PHE A 306 -74.13 -95.34 -31.00
CA PHE A 306 -74.10 -93.99 -31.59
C PHE A 306 -73.32 -93.01 -30.70
N GLY A 307 -73.56 -93.05 -29.38
CA GLY A 307 -72.82 -92.26 -28.41
C GLY A 307 -71.31 -92.52 -28.44
N TYR A 308 -70.91 -93.79 -28.54
CA TYR A 308 -69.50 -94.18 -28.64
C TYR A 308 -68.84 -93.66 -29.93
N LEU A 309 -69.49 -93.82 -31.09
CA LEU A 309 -68.97 -93.33 -32.37
C LEU A 309 -68.85 -91.80 -32.39
N MET A 310 -69.87 -91.09 -31.88
CA MET A 310 -69.85 -89.63 -31.76
C MET A 310 -68.74 -89.15 -30.83
N LEU A 311 -68.58 -89.79 -29.66
CA LEU A 311 -67.52 -89.44 -28.71
C LEU A 311 -66.13 -89.64 -29.31
N LYS A 312 -65.90 -90.77 -30.00
CA LYS A 312 -64.62 -91.06 -30.66
C LYS A 312 -64.30 -90.02 -31.75
N GLY A 313 -65.27 -89.65 -32.57
CA GLY A 313 -65.12 -88.60 -33.58
C GLY A 313 -64.82 -87.23 -32.96
N LEU A 314 -65.55 -86.87 -31.90
CA LEU A 314 -65.39 -85.59 -31.20
C LEU A 314 -64.03 -85.46 -30.52
N ILE A 315 -63.47 -86.55 -29.97
CA ILE A 315 -62.12 -86.55 -29.40
C ILE A 315 -61.06 -86.26 -30.48
N VAL A 316 -61.16 -86.91 -31.64
CA VAL A 316 -60.19 -86.73 -32.74
C VAL A 316 -60.25 -85.30 -33.29
N ILE A 317 -61.46 -84.78 -33.53
CA ILE A 317 -61.65 -83.39 -33.99
C ILE A 317 -61.15 -82.41 -32.92
N GLY A 318 -61.46 -82.66 -31.65
CA GLY A 318 -61.02 -81.86 -30.51
C GLY A 318 -59.50 -81.76 -30.40
N LEU A 319 -58.77 -82.85 -30.64
CA LEU A 319 -57.30 -82.86 -30.67
C LEU A 319 -56.73 -81.98 -31.78
N PHE A 320 -57.26 -82.06 -33.00
CA PHE A 320 -56.83 -81.19 -34.09
C PHE A 320 -57.17 -79.72 -33.85
N CYS A 321 -58.35 -79.43 -33.30
CA CYS A 321 -58.73 -78.07 -32.90
C CYS A 321 -57.82 -77.51 -31.79
N ALA A 322 -57.45 -78.33 -30.80
CA ALA A 322 -56.53 -77.94 -29.74
C ALA A 322 -55.12 -77.67 -30.27
N TRP A 323 -54.64 -78.51 -31.20
CA TRP A 323 -53.38 -78.29 -31.91
C TRP A 323 -53.41 -77.00 -32.70
N ALA A 324 -54.46 -76.77 -33.51
CA ALA A 324 -54.61 -75.56 -34.30
C ALA A 324 -54.59 -74.31 -33.41
N LYS A 325 -55.32 -74.34 -32.29
CA LYS A 325 -55.31 -73.25 -31.30
C LYS A 325 -53.92 -72.99 -30.73
N HIS A 326 -53.19 -74.04 -30.34
CA HIS A 326 -51.82 -73.89 -29.85
C HIS A 326 -50.90 -73.28 -30.91
N ALA A 327 -50.99 -73.77 -32.15
CA ALA A 327 -50.21 -73.27 -33.26
C ALA A 327 -50.49 -71.78 -33.56
N TYR A 328 -51.75 -71.35 -33.54
CA TYR A 328 -52.10 -69.93 -33.71
C TYR A 328 -51.63 -69.06 -32.52
N ASN A 329 -51.69 -69.55 -31.28
CA ASN A 329 -51.16 -68.82 -30.14
C ASN A 329 -49.64 -68.60 -30.25
N GLN A 330 -48.90 -69.64 -30.66
CA GLN A 330 -47.46 -69.51 -30.92
C GLN A 330 -47.17 -68.56 -32.07
N SER A 331 -47.93 -68.65 -33.17
CA SER A 331 -47.84 -67.73 -34.31
C SER A 331 -48.02 -66.27 -33.88
N ASN A 332 -49.07 -65.99 -33.09
CA ASN A 332 -49.36 -64.64 -32.60
C ASN A 332 -48.25 -64.09 -31.70
N ALA A 333 -47.66 -64.93 -30.84
CA ALA A 333 -46.55 -64.49 -29.99
C ALA A 333 -45.28 -64.17 -30.77
N TYR A 334 -44.91 -65.02 -31.73
CA TYR A 334 -43.78 -64.73 -32.63
C TYR A 334 -44.05 -63.47 -33.47
N MET A 335 -45.29 -63.28 -33.94
CA MET A 335 -45.68 -62.08 -34.68
C MET A 335 -45.60 -60.81 -33.82
N HIS A 336 -46.06 -60.87 -32.57
CA HIS A 336 -45.99 -59.74 -31.66
C HIS A 336 -44.55 -59.32 -31.36
N GLU A 337 -43.65 -60.29 -31.15
CA GLU A 337 -42.23 -60.02 -30.96
C GLU A 337 -41.56 -59.50 -32.24
N ALA A 338 -41.98 -59.97 -33.42
CA ALA A 338 -41.53 -59.40 -34.69
C ALA A 338 -41.94 -57.93 -34.83
N LEU A 339 -43.21 -57.60 -34.58
CA LEU A 339 -43.73 -56.22 -34.65
C LEU A 339 -42.99 -55.29 -33.69
N LYS A 340 -42.77 -55.74 -32.45
CA LYS A 340 -42.01 -54.98 -31.45
C LYS A 340 -40.57 -54.71 -31.89
N ARG A 341 -39.95 -55.65 -32.59
CA ARG A 341 -38.61 -55.46 -33.16
C ARG A 341 -38.63 -54.52 -34.36
N THR A 342 -39.68 -54.53 -35.18
CA THR A 342 -39.89 -53.55 -36.25
C THR A 342 -40.02 -52.13 -35.67
N GLU A 343 -40.80 -51.96 -34.60
CA GLU A 343 -40.94 -50.67 -33.91
C GLU A 343 -39.59 -50.17 -33.41
N ARG A 344 -38.77 -51.04 -32.78
CA ARG A 344 -37.39 -50.73 -32.35
C ARG A 344 -36.43 -50.43 -33.50
N THR A 345 -36.64 -51.05 -34.65
CA THR A 345 -35.84 -50.84 -35.88
C THR A 345 -36.17 -49.49 -36.51
N HIS A 346 -37.47 -49.18 -36.68
CA HIS A 346 -37.95 -47.87 -37.11
C HIS A 346 -37.49 -46.74 -36.18
N ALA A 347 -37.40 -47.10 -34.91
CA ALA A 347 -36.90 -46.26 -33.87
C ALA A 347 -35.42 -45.88 -34.06
N ILE A 348 -34.53 -46.87 -33.97
CA ILE A 348 -33.08 -46.68 -34.16
C ILE A 348 -32.77 -46.04 -35.54
N SER A 349 -33.50 -46.49 -36.56
CA SER A 349 -34.04 -45.70 -37.68
C SER A 349 -33.80 -44.19 -37.71
N PHE A 350 -34.68 -43.54 -36.97
CA PHE A 350 -34.80 -42.11 -36.86
C PHE A 350 -33.58 -41.50 -36.16
N GLY A 351 -33.01 -42.20 -35.19
CA GLY A 351 -31.76 -41.79 -34.54
C GLY A 351 -30.59 -41.77 -35.52
N LYS A 352 -30.50 -42.75 -36.42
CA LYS A 352 -29.53 -42.77 -37.52
C LYS A 352 -29.72 -41.57 -38.45
N LEU A 353 -30.95 -41.32 -38.89
CA LEU A 353 -31.28 -40.18 -39.75
C LEU A 353 -30.93 -38.84 -39.09
N TYR A 354 -31.20 -38.70 -37.79
CA TYR A 354 -30.84 -37.49 -37.04
C TYR A 354 -29.33 -37.26 -37.04
N LEU A 355 -28.53 -38.30 -36.83
CA LEU A 355 -27.08 -38.21 -36.90
C LEU A 355 -26.56 -37.92 -38.31
N GLU A 356 -27.21 -38.44 -39.36
CA GLU A 356 -26.83 -38.12 -40.75
C GLU A 356 -27.14 -36.66 -41.12
N ILE A 357 -28.20 -36.07 -40.56
CA ILE A 357 -28.59 -34.67 -40.84
C ILE A 357 -27.80 -33.67 -39.96
N TYR A 358 -27.64 -33.98 -38.68
CA TYR A 358 -27.11 -33.03 -37.69
C TYR A 358 -25.73 -33.41 -37.13
N GLY A 359 -25.14 -34.54 -37.54
CA GLY A 359 -23.92 -35.12 -36.94
C GLY A 359 -22.71 -34.20 -36.81
N ASN A 360 -22.66 -33.11 -37.60
CA ASN A 360 -21.65 -32.06 -37.50
C ASN A 360 -21.66 -31.27 -36.18
N ASP A 361 -22.80 -31.21 -35.47
CA ASP A 361 -22.96 -30.40 -34.26
C ASP A 361 -23.45 -31.23 -33.05
N VAL A 362 -23.51 -32.56 -33.17
CA VAL A 362 -24.09 -33.42 -32.12
C VAL A 362 -23.06 -33.76 -31.05
N SER A 363 -23.31 -33.32 -29.82
CA SER A 363 -22.49 -33.66 -28.65
C SER A 363 -22.69 -35.12 -28.19
N LYS A 364 -21.82 -35.61 -27.30
CA LYS A 364 -21.96 -36.94 -26.72
C LYS A 364 -23.25 -37.08 -25.90
N GLU A 365 -23.64 -36.01 -25.23
CA GLU A 365 -24.84 -35.89 -24.41
C GLU A 365 -26.10 -35.97 -25.29
N ASP A 366 -26.08 -35.35 -26.47
CA ASP A 366 -27.14 -35.41 -27.46
C ASP A 366 -27.27 -36.82 -28.07
N MET A 367 -26.15 -37.47 -28.41
CA MET A 367 -26.16 -38.88 -28.84
C MET A 367 -26.80 -39.80 -27.79
N LYS A 368 -26.47 -39.58 -26.51
CA LYS A 368 -27.05 -40.36 -25.42
C LYS A 368 -28.56 -40.12 -25.34
N SER A 369 -29.01 -38.86 -25.36
CA SER A 369 -30.43 -38.52 -25.23
C SER A 369 -31.27 -39.05 -26.40
N ILE A 370 -30.68 -39.05 -27.61
CA ILE A 370 -31.29 -39.67 -28.79
C ILE A 370 -31.50 -41.15 -28.52
N PHE A 371 -30.47 -41.92 -28.12
CA PHE A 371 -30.57 -43.38 -28.04
C PHE A 371 -31.14 -43.96 -26.72
N GLU A 372 -31.21 -43.19 -25.64
CA GLU A 372 -31.61 -43.65 -24.29
C GLU A 372 -33.06 -44.14 -24.21
N ASN A 373 -33.98 -43.51 -24.95
CA ASN A 373 -35.42 -43.79 -24.86
C ASN A 373 -35.94 -44.87 -25.82
N TRP A 374 -35.11 -45.42 -26.73
CA TRP A 374 -35.59 -46.42 -27.71
C TRP A 374 -35.73 -47.84 -27.13
N ASN A 375 -35.17 -48.10 -25.95
CA ASN A 375 -35.23 -49.42 -25.32
C ASN A 375 -36.47 -49.61 -24.42
N MET A 376 -37.49 -48.77 -24.53
CA MET A 376 -38.64 -48.80 -23.62
C MET A 376 -39.60 -49.95 -23.96
N GLU A 377 -40.04 -50.63 -22.90
CA GLU A 377 -40.93 -51.80 -22.81
C GLU A 377 -40.32 -53.16 -23.17
N SER A 378 -39.95 -53.93 -22.14
CA SER A 378 -39.36 -55.27 -22.21
C SER A 378 -40.31 -56.40 -21.74
N GLN A 379 -41.63 -56.17 -21.77
CA GLN A 379 -42.57 -57.26 -21.56
C GLN A 379 -42.61 -58.14 -22.81
N SER A 380 -42.26 -59.41 -22.66
CA SER A 380 -42.25 -60.37 -23.75
C SER A 380 -43.63 -61.02 -23.89
N ALA A 381 -44.15 -61.14 -25.11
CA ALA A 381 -45.40 -61.86 -25.37
C ALA A 381 -45.33 -63.34 -24.97
N PHE A 382 -44.11 -63.90 -24.86
CA PHE A 382 -43.90 -65.25 -24.35
C PHE A 382 -44.19 -65.39 -22.85
N LYS A 383 -44.25 -64.29 -22.09
CA LYS A 383 -44.66 -64.33 -20.67
C LYS A 383 -46.17 -64.56 -20.52
N GLU A 384 -46.99 -64.08 -21.45
CA GLU A 384 -48.45 -64.30 -21.44
C GLU A 384 -48.86 -65.70 -21.90
N ILE A 385 -47.93 -66.44 -22.55
CA ILE A 385 -48.13 -67.85 -22.92
C ILE A 385 -47.88 -68.80 -21.75
N GLN A 386 -47.50 -68.30 -20.56
CA GLN A 386 -47.46 -69.15 -19.37
C GLN A 386 -48.85 -69.79 -19.17
N GLN A 387 -48.79 -71.11 -19.01
CA GLN A 387 -49.90 -72.05 -19.06
C GLN A 387 -51.18 -71.42 -18.56
N VAL A 388 -52.22 -71.45 -19.40
CA VAL A 388 -53.59 -71.47 -18.89
C VAL A 388 -53.60 -72.66 -17.93
N ASP A 389 -53.41 -72.40 -16.63
CA ASP A 389 -53.81 -73.31 -15.57
C ASP A 389 -55.18 -73.82 -16.02
N PHE A 390 -55.32 -75.13 -16.16
CA PHE A 390 -56.52 -75.77 -16.66
C PHE A 390 -57.65 -75.48 -15.67
N GLN A 391 -58.18 -74.26 -15.72
CA GLN A 391 -59.20 -73.75 -14.83
C GLN A 391 -60.55 -74.33 -15.28
N PRO A 392 -61.42 -74.71 -14.34
CA PRO A 392 -62.71 -75.36 -14.60
C PRO A 392 -63.73 -74.52 -15.40
N GLN A 393 -63.35 -73.38 -15.98
CA GLN A 393 -64.22 -72.55 -16.82
C GLN A 393 -64.69 -73.25 -18.10
N THR A 394 -63.92 -74.20 -18.65
CA THR A 394 -64.39 -75.04 -19.77
C THR A 394 -65.41 -76.08 -19.32
N LEU A 395 -65.33 -76.56 -18.07
CA LEU A 395 -66.31 -77.44 -17.44
C LEU A 395 -67.60 -76.71 -17.07
N ASP A 396 -67.53 -75.45 -16.64
CA ASP A 396 -68.72 -74.63 -16.35
C ASP A 396 -69.48 -74.26 -17.62
N LYS A 397 -68.76 -73.93 -18.72
CA LYS A 397 -69.39 -73.77 -20.04
C LYS A 397 -69.99 -75.07 -20.59
N LEU A 398 -69.37 -76.22 -20.30
CA LEU A 398 -69.94 -77.54 -20.62
C LEU A 398 -71.18 -77.85 -19.78
N LYS A 399 -71.19 -77.48 -18.50
CA LYS A 399 -72.36 -77.61 -17.61
C LYS A 399 -73.51 -76.72 -18.07
N ASP A 400 -73.26 -75.51 -18.55
CA ASP A 400 -74.30 -74.64 -19.10
C ASP A 400 -74.91 -75.22 -20.39
N ILE A 401 -74.08 -75.78 -21.28
CA ILE A 401 -74.57 -76.44 -22.51
C ILE A 401 -75.37 -77.72 -22.17
N ILE A 402 -74.92 -78.51 -21.20
CA ILE A 402 -75.63 -79.71 -20.72
C ILE A 402 -76.94 -79.31 -20.00
N GLY A 403 -76.93 -78.21 -19.24
CA GLY A 403 -78.11 -77.65 -18.57
C GLY A 403 -79.17 -77.16 -19.55
N LEU A 404 -78.75 -76.55 -20.65
CA LEU A 404 -79.62 -76.13 -21.76
C LEU A 404 -80.24 -77.32 -22.51
N MET A 405 -79.51 -78.43 -22.70
CA MET A 405 -80.08 -79.65 -23.28
C MET A 405 -81.11 -80.33 -22.35
N LYS A 406 -80.86 -80.36 -21.05
CA LYS A 406 -81.74 -81.00 -20.06
C LYS A 406 -83.08 -80.27 -19.87
N THR A 407 -83.12 -78.97 -20.15
CA THR A 407 -84.34 -78.15 -20.08
C THR A 407 -85.18 -78.21 -21.35
N GLY A 408 -84.61 -78.58 -22.50
CA GLY A 408 -85.32 -78.75 -23.77
C GLY A 408 -86.22 -79.99 -23.86
N GLU A 409 -85.88 -81.09 -23.16
CA GLU A 409 -86.71 -82.32 -23.16
C GLU A 409 -87.96 -82.18 -22.28
N SER A 410 -87.92 -81.35 -21.24
CA SER A 410 -89.04 -81.20 -20.30
C SER A 410 -90.22 -80.37 -20.85
N GLN A 411 -90.08 -79.73 -22.02
CA GLN A 411 -91.13 -78.95 -22.68
C GLN A 411 -91.87 -79.68 -23.82
N LYS A 412 -91.44 -80.89 -24.21
CA LYS A 412 -92.13 -81.69 -25.24
C LYS A 412 -92.93 -82.89 -24.72
N ALA A 413 -92.90 -83.15 -23.42
CA ALA A 413 -93.75 -84.14 -22.76
C ALA A 413 -94.80 -83.42 -21.90
N LYS A 414 -95.77 -82.79 -22.54
CA LYS A 414 -97.05 -82.41 -21.94
C LYS A 414 -98.17 -82.45 -22.96
#